data_AF-A1TSX6-F1
#
_entry.id   AF-A1TSX6-F1
#
_cell.length_a   1.000
_cell.length_b   1.000
_cell.length_c   1.000
_cell.angle_alpha   90.00
_cell.angle_beta   90.00
_cell.angle_gamma   90.00
#
_symmetry.space_group_name_H-M   'P 1'
#
loop_
_entity.id
_entity.type
_entity.pdbx_description
1 polymer ?
#
loop_
_entity_poly.entity_id
_entity_poly.type
_entity_poly.pdbx_seq_one_letter_code
_entity_poly.pdbx_strand_id
1 'polypeptide(L)'
;MKKVVLSLLACSMASIASAGGGGAAQTPSVDVRFGKPTFTQKLFYEKMYEKKPFEDATLYYYDNGVYKIISPGEEHYGVYVVRGKLTDDEYAVNFISLPSTDWGGKTAMHALKFNRKTGKFTQQATWEDDPHIAPQYGRFSQEVNTIADRGP
;
A
#
# COMPACT_ATOMS: atom_id res chain seq x y z
N MET A 1 34.31 34.87 75.50
CA MET A 1 34.97 33.63 75.01
C MET A 1 34.09 33.01 73.94
N LYS A 2 34.65 32.76 72.75
CA LYS A 2 33.96 32.16 71.59
C LYS A 2 33.55 30.71 71.89
N LYS A 3 32.31 30.32 71.56
CA LYS A 3 32.02 29.02 70.96
C LYS A 3 30.91 29.18 69.92
N VAL A 4 31.32 29.03 68.67
CA VAL A 4 30.50 28.83 67.49
C VAL A 4 29.83 27.46 67.61
N VAL A 5 28.53 27.37 67.35
CA VAL A 5 27.89 26.10 66.99
C VAL A 5 27.14 26.32 65.69
N LEU A 6 27.46 25.42 64.77
CA LEU A 6 27.19 25.41 63.35
C LEU A 6 25.75 24.96 63.06
N SER A 7 25.20 25.56 62.01
CA SER A 7 23.91 25.35 61.37
C SER A 7 23.59 23.89 61.03
N LEU A 8 22.31 23.52 61.04
CA LEU A 8 21.70 22.55 60.13
C LEU A 8 20.23 22.92 59.92
N LEU A 9 19.98 23.79 58.93
CA LEU A 9 18.65 24.07 58.42
C LEU A 9 18.20 22.86 57.59
N ALA A 10 17.26 22.06 58.12
CA ALA A 10 16.67 20.96 57.38
C ALA A 10 15.67 21.51 56.35
N CYS A 11 16.08 21.62 55.08
CA CYS A 11 15.17 21.84 53.97
C CYS A 11 14.31 20.59 53.77
N SER A 12 13.04 20.67 54.17
CA SER A 12 12.02 19.68 53.82
C SER A 12 11.79 19.75 52.31
N MET A 13 12.31 18.79 51.55
CA MET A 13 11.95 18.64 50.15
C MET A 13 10.49 18.17 50.08
N ALA A 14 9.59 19.09 49.75
CA ALA A 14 8.24 18.74 49.34
C ALA A 14 8.34 17.94 48.05
N SER A 15 8.11 16.63 48.14
CA SER A 15 7.96 15.77 46.98
C SER A 15 6.74 16.24 46.20
N ILE A 16 6.97 16.85 45.03
CA ILE A 16 5.91 17.02 44.04
C ILE A 16 5.56 15.59 43.60
N ALA A 17 4.49 15.03 44.14
CA ALA A 17 3.89 13.83 43.60
C ALA A 17 3.32 14.22 42.23
N SER A 18 4.12 14.05 41.18
CA SER A 18 3.60 13.94 39.82
C SER A 18 2.61 12.80 39.83
N ALA A 19 1.33 13.13 39.72
CA ALA A 19 0.27 12.16 39.53
C ALA A 19 0.67 11.26 38.36
N GLY A 20 1.00 10.01 38.68
CA GLY A 20 1.25 8.95 37.71
C GLY A 20 -0.05 8.58 37.00
N GLY A 21 -0.52 9.46 36.12
CA GLY A 21 -1.49 9.15 35.09
C GLY A 21 -0.75 8.60 33.87
N GLY A 22 0.03 7.54 34.06
CA GLY A 22 0.73 6.83 32.99
C GLY A 22 -0.23 5.95 32.17
N GLY A 23 -1.35 6.51 31.71
CA GLY A 23 -2.05 5.95 30.56
C GLY A 23 -1.28 6.41 29.34
N ALA A 24 -0.47 5.54 28.74
CA ALA A 24 0.09 5.82 27.43
C ALA A 24 -1.08 6.18 26.51
N ALA A 25 -1.22 7.47 26.17
CA ALA A 25 -2.24 7.89 25.24
C ALA A 25 -2.02 7.07 23.97
N GLN A 26 -2.98 6.19 23.64
CA GLN A 26 -2.91 5.41 22.42
C GLN A 26 -2.65 6.37 21.27
N THR A 27 -1.56 6.15 20.55
CA THR A 27 -1.25 6.91 19.33
C THR A 27 -2.51 6.90 18.46
N PRO A 28 -3.03 8.06 18.03
CA PRO A 28 -4.22 8.09 17.20
C PRO A 28 -4.01 7.20 15.97
N SER A 29 -4.82 6.16 15.85
CA SER A 29 -4.81 5.29 14.68
C SER A 29 -5.89 5.74 13.71
N VAL A 30 -5.59 5.69 12.41
CA VAL A 30 -6.60 5.88 11.36
C VAL A 30 -7.00 4.50 10.84
N ASP A 31 -8.30 4.20 10.87
CA ASP A 31 -8.86 2.99 10.26
C ASP A 31 -9.03 3.22 8.75
N VAL A 32 -8.28 2.47 7.93
CA VAL A 32 -8.38 2.51 6.46
C VAL A 32 -9.14 1.26 6.02
N ARG A 33 -10.37 1.48 5.54
CA ARG A 33 -11.24 0.38 5.08
C ARG A 33 -11.15 0.23 3.57
N PHE A 34 -11.39 -1.00 3.09
CA PHE A 34 -11.72 -1.19 1.68
C PHE A 34 -13.04 -0.50 1.34
N GLY A 35 -13.07 0.08 0.14
CA GLY A 35 -14.30 0.57 -0.46
C GLY A 35 -15.19 -0.58 -0.92
N LYS A 36 -16.28 -0.25 -1.61
CA LYS A 36 -17.10 -1.26 -2.28
C LYS A 36 -16.36 -1.80 -3.50
N PRO A 37 -16.45 -3.11 -3.78
CA PRO A 37 -15.86 -3.68 -4.98
C PRO A 37 -16.50 -3.08 -6.23
N THR A 38 -15.70 -2.90 -7.29
CA THR A 38 -16.15 -2.30 -8.55
C THR A 38 -15.91 -3.23 -9.73
N PHE A 39 -14.64 -3.46 -10.06
CA PHE A 39 -14.23 -4.30 -11.19
C PHE A 39 -13.16 -5.29 -10.75
N THR A 40 -13.13 -6.42 -11.45
CA THR A 40 -11.98 -7.32 -11.50
C THR A 40 -11.34 -7.18 -12.87
N GLN A 41 -10.02 -7.16 -12.93
CA GLN A 41 -9.27 -7.19 -14.18
C GLN A 41 -8.19 -8.26 -14.13
N LYS A 42 -8.25 -9.22 -15.06
CA LYS A 42 -7.25 -10.28 -15.19
C LYS A 42 -6.23 -9.88 -16.23
N LEU A 43 -4.95 -10.02 -15.90
CA LEU A 43 -3.80 -9.74 -16.73
C LEU A 43 -3.15 -11.07 -17.13
N PHE A 44 -2.96 -11.27 -18.43
CA PHE A 44 -2.29 -12.42 -19.02
C PHE A 44 -1.02 -11.91 -19.70
N TYR A 45 0.13 -12.09 -19.06
CA TYR A 45 1.39 -11.49 -19.54
C TYR A 45 1.95 -12.26 -20.73
N GLU A 46 2.30 -11.53 -21.79
CA GLU A 46 3.07 -12.06 -22.93
C GLU A 46 4.56 -11.67 -22.80
N LYS A 47 4.86 -10.57 -22.10
CA LYS A 47 6.20 -10.19 -21.64
C LYS A 47 6.13 -9.65 -20.22
N MET A 48 6.92 -10.24 -19.34
CA MET A 48 6.91 -9.97 -17.90
C MET A 48 8.30 -9.69 -17.35
N TYR A 49 8.34 -9.17 -16.13
CA TYR A 49 9.56 -9.03 -15.35
C TYR A 49 10.16 -10.39 -14.97
N GLU A 50 11.40 -10.65 -15.41
CA GLU A 50 12.05 -11.96 -15.27
C GLU A 50 12.22 -12.43 -13.82
N LYS A 51 12.34 -11.52 -12.85
CA LYS A 51 12.47 -11.88 -11.43
C LYS A 51 11.15 -12.32 -10.80
N LYS A 52 10.01 -12.14 -11.47
CA LYS A 52 8.66 -12.50 -11.01
C LYS A 52 7.81 -13.08 -12.16
N PRO A 53 8.01 -14.36 -12.52
CA PRO A 53 7.41 -14.95 -13.71
C PRO A 53 5.97 -15.46 -13.48
N PHE A 54 5.08 -14.62 -12.95
CA PHE A 54 3.66 -14.98 -12.73
C PHE A 54 2.80 -14.76 -13.98
N GLU A 55 2.51 -15.82 -14.74
CA GLU A 55 1.83 -15.70 -16.04
C GLU A 55 0.52 -14.89 -15.96
N ASP A 56 -0.23 -15.09 -14.87
CA ASP A 56 -1.51 -14.45 -14.62
C ASP A 56 -1.52 -13.65 -13.31
N ALA A 57 -2.12 -12.46 -13.36
CA ALA A 57 -2.41 -11.65 -12.19
C ALA A 57 -3.84 -11.09 -12.24
N THR A 58 -4.50 -10.99 -11.09
CA THR A 58 -5.85 -10.43 -10.98
C THR A 58 -5.85 -9.18 -10.11
N LEU A 59 -6.28 -8.06 -10.69
CA LEU A 59 -6.52 -6.80 -10.00
C LEU A 59 -7.98 -6.72 -9.54
N TYR A 60 -8.20 -6.35 -8.29
CA TYR A 60 -9.50 -6.04 -7.71
C TYR A 60 -9.54 -4.57 -7.35
N TYR A 61 -10.53 -3.84 -7.88
CA TYR A 61 -10.67 -2.39 -7.68
C TYR A 61 -11.77 -2.06 -6.67
N TYR A 62 -11.50 -1.08 -5.82
CA TYR A 62 -12.45 -0.56 -4.83
C TYR A 62 -12.81 0.91 -5.09
N ASP A 63 -14.06 1.30 -4.81
CA ASP A 63 -14.60 2.63 -5.10
C ASP A 63 -13.94 3.80 -4.33
N ASN A 64 -13.01 3.50 -3.42
CA ASN A 64 -12.24 4.46 -2.64
C ASN A 64 -10.77 4.57 -3.07
N GLY A 65 -10.40 4.05 -4.25
CA GLY A 65 -9.04 4.19 -4.79
C GLY A 65 -8.03 3.16 -4.26
N VAL A 66 -8.49 2.16 -3.52
CA VAL A 66 -7.68 1.01 -3.10
C VAL A 66 -7.77 -0.08 -4.17
N TYR A 67 -6.69 -0.84 -4.36
CA TYR A 67 -6.73 -2.08 -5.12
C TYR A 67 -6.06 -3.22 -4.37
N LYS A 68 -6.38 -4.44 -4.79
CA LYS A 68 -5.68 -5.67 -4.42
C LYS A 68 -5.18 -6.33 -5.70
N ILE A 69 -3.99 -6.91 -5.67
CA ILE A 69 -3.50 -7.80 -6.72
C ILE A 69 -3.26 -9.19 -6.13
N ILE A 70 -3.67 -10.21 -6.87
CA ILE A 70 -3.40 -11.61 -6.55
C ILE A 70 -2.78 -12.27 -7.78
N SER A 71 -1.62 -12.89 -7.60
CA SER A 71 -0.94 -13.76 -8.56
C SER A 71 -0.35 -14.96 -7.79
N PRO A 72 0.11 -16.05 -8.45
CA PRO A 72 0.64 -17.21 -7.74
C PRO A 72 1.81 -16.87 -6.79
N GLY A 73 1.56 -16.80 -5.49
CA GLY A 73 2.58 -16.45 -4.49
C GLY A 73 2.77 -14.95 -4.25
N GLU A 74 1.92 -14.09 -4.83
CA GLU A 74 1.87 -12.66 -4.53
C GLU A 74 0.43 -12.24 -4.19
N GLU A 75 0.30 -11.56 -3.06
CA GLU A 75 -0.95 -10.97 -2.58
C GLU A 75 -0.60 -9.67 -1.86
N HIS A 76 -0.92 -8.54 -2.46
CA HIS A 76 -0.70 -7.26 -1.82
C HIS A 76 -1.72 -6.21 -2.21
N TYR A 77 -1.77 -5.16 -1.39
CA TYR A 77 -2.65 -4.03 -1.54
C TYR A 77 -1.89 -2.80 -2.03
N GLY A 78 -2.63 -1.86 -2.58
CA GLY A 78 -2.08 -0.59 -3.00
C GLY A 78 -3.17 0.45 -3.23
N VAL A 79 -2.74 1.60 -3.73
CA VAL A 79 -3.65 2.65 -4.19
C VAL A 79 -3.51 2.84 -5.68
N TYR A 80 -4.57 3.29 -6.34
CA TYR A 80 -4.58 3.50 -7.77
C TYR A 80 -5.21 4.84 -8.16
N VAL A 81 -4.79 5.35 -9.32
CA VAL A 81 -5.38 6.52 -9.97
C VAL A 81 -5.65 6.19 -11.43
N VAL A 82 -6.89 6.39 -11.85
CA VAL A 82 -7.31 6.19 -13.25
C VAL A 82 -7.22 7.51 -14.01
N ARG A 83 -6.67 7.47 -15.21
CA ARG A 83 -6.80 8.55 -16.20
C ARG A 83 -7.84 8.12 -17.24
N GLY A 84 -8.99 8.80 -17.21
CA GLY A 84 -10.21 8.38 -17.92
C GLY A 84 -11.15 7.61 -16.99
N LYS A 85 -11.87 6.63 -17.53
CA LYS A 85 -12.71 5.68 -16.79
C LYS A 85 -12.30 4.26 -17.11
N LEU A 86 -12.42 3.34 -16.15
CA LEU A 86 -12.15 1.92 -16.35
C LEU A 86 -13.00 1.26 -17.46
N THR A 87 -14.07 1.95 -17.88
CA THR A 87 -15.00 1.52 -18.94
C THR A 87 -14.69 2.16 -20.31
N ASP A 88 -13.76 3.11 -20.41
CA ASP A 88 -13.43 3.76 -21.67
C ASP A 88 -12.71 2.80 -22.61
N ASP A 89 -12.80 3.02 -23.93
CA ASP A 89 -12.10 2.19 -24.94
C ASP A 89 -10.59 2.13 -24.69
N GLU A 90 -10.02 3.25 -24.25
CA GLU A 90 -8.64 3.37 -23.81
C GLU A 90 -8.58 4.12 -22.48
N TYR A 91 -7.78 3.61 -21.55
CA TYR A 91 -7.55 4.26 -20.27
C TYR A 91 -6.17 3.88 -19.72
N ALA A 92 -5.71 4.63 -18.73
CA ALA A 92 -4.46 4.33 -18.03
C ALA A 92 -4.71 4.29 -16.52
N VAL A 93 -3.95 3.45 -15.83
CA VAL A 93 -4.00 3.34 -14.37
C VAL A 93 -2.58 3.37 -13.84
N ASN A 94 -2.34 4.27 -12.87
CA ASN A 94 -1.13 4.26 -12.07
C ASN A 94 -1.45 3.59 -10.74
N PHE A 95 -0.63 2.62 -10.36
CA PHE A 95 -0.72 1.91 -9.09
C PHE A 95 0.52 2.21 -8.26
N ILE A 96 0.31 2.32 -6.96
CA ILE A 96 1.38 2.32 -5.95
C ILE A 96 1.08 1.16 -5.01
N SER A 97 1.88 0.10 -5.09
CA SER A 97 1.84 -1.02 -4.16
C SER A 97 2.30 -0.55 -2.80
N LEU A 98 1.57 -0.92 -1.75
CA LEU A 98 2.05 -0.79 -0.38
C LEU A 98 3.25 -1.73 -0.16
N PRO A 99 4.08 -1.43 0.86
CA PRO A 99 5.13 -2.34 1.32
C PRO A 99 4.63 -3.78 1.45
N SER A 100 5.31 -4.69 0.75
CA SER A 100 5.01 -6.14 0.75
C SER A 100 6.28 -6.95 0.54
N THR A 101 6.24 -8.24 0.89
CA THR A 101 7.35 -9.17 0.64
C THR A 101 7.72 -9.25 -0.83
N ASP A 102 6.73 -9.06 -1.69
CA ASP A 102 6.87 -8.99 -3.15
C ASP A 102 7.86 -7.91 -3.59
N TRP A 103 7.98 -6.82 -2.83
CA TRP A 103 8.83 -5.67 -3.15
C TRP A 103 9.87 -5.42 -2.06
N GLY A 104 10.29 -6.46 -1.33
CA GLY A 104 11.33 -6.34 -0.29
C GLY A 104 10.94 -5.43 0.88
N GLY A 105 9.64 -5.30 1.17
CA GLY A 105 9.12 -4.40 2.19
C GLY A 105 9.07 -2.92 1.76
N LYS A 106 9.16 -2.65 0.45
CA LYS A 106 9.14 -1.30 -0.13
C LYS A 106 7.92 -1.12 -1.02
N THR A 107 7.65 0.13 -1.41
CA THR A 107 6.63 0.43 -2.41
C THR A 107 7.14 0.16 -3.82
N ALA A 108 6.22 -0.21 -4.72
CA ALA A 108 6.47 -0.26 -6.16
C ALA A 108 5.44 0.58 -6.90
N MET A 109 5.83 1.17 -8.02
CA MET A 109 4.91 1.89 -8.90
C MET A 109 4.74 1.13 -10.21
N HIS A 110 3.50 0.99 -10.65
CA HIS A 110 3.14 0.42 -11.94
C HIS A 110 2.29 1.41 -12.72
N ALA A 111 2.67 1.69 -13.96
CA ALA A 111 1.89 2.49 -14.89
C ALA A 111 1.40 1.58 -16.02
N LEU A 112 0.09 1.33 -16.06
CA LEU A 112 -0.54 0.48 -17.06
C LEU A 112 -1.38 1.31 -18.03
N LYS A 113 -1.41 0.90 -19.30
CA LYS A 113 -2.31 1.41 -20.33
C LYS A 113 -3.11 0.26 -20.91
N PHE A 114 -4.40 0.46 -21.08
CA PHE A 114 -5.34 -0.55 -21.54
C PHE A 114 -6.06 -0.10 -22.80
N ASN A 115 -6.26 -1.03 -23.73
CA ASN A 115 -7.10 -0.84 -24.92
C ASN A 115 -8.13 -1.96 -24.98
N ARG A 116 -9.40 -1.64 -24.69
CA ARG A 116 -10.52 -2.60 -24.62
C ARG A 116 -10.93 -3.15 -25.98
N LYS A 117 -10.70 -2.41 -27.06
CA LYS A 117 -10.98 -2.85 -28.44
C LYS A 117 -10.10 -4.03 -28.85
N THR A 118 -8.83 -3.99 -28.44
CA THR A 118 -7.84 -5.04 -28.77
C THR A 118 -7.64 -6.05 -27.65
N GLY A 119 -8.13 -5.75 -26.44
CA GLY A 119 -7.92 -6.58 -25.25
C GLY A 119 -6.47 -6.61 -24.78
N LYS A 120 -5.67 -5.57 -25.09
CA LYS A 120 -4.23 -5.51 -24.79
C LYS A 120 -3.90 -4.47 -23.72
N PHE A 121 -2.82 -4.73 -23.00
CA PHE A 121 -2.23 -3.77 -22.07
C PHE A 121 -0.72 -3.65 -22.24
N THR A 122 -0.19 -2.50 -21.82
CA THR A 122 1.25 -2.30 -21.61
C THR A 122 1.49 -1.84 -20.17
N GLN A 123 2.66 -2.17 -19.63
CA GLN A 123 3.06 -1.85 -18.26
C GLN A 123 4.50 -1.35 -18.23
N GLN A 124 4.70 -0.27 -17.49
CA GLN A 124 6.00 0.15 -16.98
C GLN A 124 5.98 0.04 -15.46
N ALA A 125 7.02 -0.55 -14.88
CA ALA A 125 7.15 -0.68 -13.42
C ALA A 125 8.48 -0.10 -12.94
N THR A 126 8.52 0.26 -11.66
CA THR A 126 9.74 0.74 -10.99
C THR A 126 9.61 0.53 -9.49
N TRP A 127 10.72 0.25 -8.83
CA TRP A 127 10.85 0.24 -7.38
C TRP A 127 12.31 0.54 -7.01
N GLU A 128 12.59 0.72 -5.72
CA GLU A 128 13.88 1.21 -5.24
C GLU A 128 15.09 0.45 -5.79
N ASP A 129 15.04 -0.89 -5.77
CA ASP A 129 16.18 -1.73 -6.17
C ASP A 129 16.19 -2.08 -7.67
N ASP A 130 15.13 -1.74 -8.42
CA ASP A 130 15.09 -1.87 -9.88
C ASP A 130 14.31 -0.70 -10.50
N PRO A 131 14.97 0.46 -10.67
CA PRO A 131 14.32 1.66 -11.16
C PRO A 131 13.95 1.58 -12.65
N HIS A 132 14.54 0.64 -13.40
CA HIS A 132 14.49 0.58 -14.87
C HIS A 132 13.98 -0.78 -15.39
N ILE A 133 12.92 -1.32 -14.77
CA ILE A 133 12.30 -2.56 -15.24
C ILE A 133 11.92 -2.44 -16.71
N ALA A 134 12.28 -3.43 -17.53
CA ALA A 134 11.94 -3.41 -18.95
C ALA A 134 10.41 -3.34 -19.19
N PRO A 135 9.95 -2.73 -20.29
CA PRO A 135 8.53 -2.69 -20.61
C PRO A 135 7.90 -4.08 -20.71
N GLN A 136 6.71 -4.19 -20.15
CA GLN A 136 5.90 -5.41 -20.08
C GLN A 136 4.61 -5.23 -20.87
N TYR A 137 4.01 -6.32 -21.34
CA TYR A 137 2.75 -6.27 -22.09
C TYR A 137 2.03 -7.62 -22.06
N GLY A 138 0.76 -7.58 -22.44
CA GLY A 138 -0.05 -8.79 -22.56
C GLY A 138 -1.49 -8.49 -22.93
N ARG A 139 -2.38 -9.42 -22.56
CA ARG A 139 -3.82 -9.29 -22.75
C ARG A 139 -4.53 -9.11 -21.42
N PHE A 140 -5.75 -8.57 -21.46
CA PHE A 140 -6.56 -8.46 -20.26
C PHE A 140 -8.03 -8.78 -20.51
N SER A 141 -8.72 -9.17 -19.45
CA SER A 141 -10.18 -9.21 -19.37
C SER A 141 -10.66 -8.40 -18.17
N GLN A 142 -11.90 -7.94 -18.20
CA GLN A 142 -12.51 -7.15 -17.14
C GLN A 142 -13.95 -7.58 -16.92
N GLU A 143 -14.35 -7.68 -15.65
CA GLU A 143 -15.71 -8.00 -15.23
C GLU A 143 -16.12 -7.14 -14.04
N VAL A 144 -17.43 -7.02 -13.80
CA VAL A 144 -17.95 -6.37 -12.59
C VAL A 144 -17.64 -7.26 -11.39
N ASN A 145 -17.16 -6.68 -10.30
CA ASN A 145 -16.91 -7.37 -9.05
C ASN A 145 -17.95 -6.98 -8.00
N THR A 146 -18.58 -7.98 -7.39
CA THR A 146 -19.53 -7.80 -6.27
C THR A 146 -19.01 -8.38 -4.96
N ILE A 147 -17.80 -8.95 -4.95
CA ILE A 147 -17.20 -9.57 -3.76
C ILE A 147 -16.26 -8.59 -3.08
N ALA A 148 -16.52 -8.31 -1.80
CA ALA A 148 -15.87 -7.25 -1.03
C ALA A 148 -14.37 -7.52 -0.77
N ASP A 149 -13.98 -8.76 -0.52
CA ASP A 149 -12.57 -9.14 -0.44
C ASP A 149 -12.45 -10.60 -0.84
N ARG A 150 -11.75 -10.87 -1.93
CA ARG A 150 -11.47 -12.25 -2.35
C ARG A 150 -10.16 -12.67 -1.73
N GLY A 151 -10.17 -13.79 -1.01
CA GLY A 151 -8.94 -14.47 -0.63
C GLY A 151 -8.15 -15.00 -1.85
N PRO A 152 -6.91 -15.45 -1.64
CA PRO A 152 -6.12 -16.14 -2.65
C PRO A 152 -6.78 -17.45 -3.11
#